data_AF-A0A7L5G373-F1
#
_entry.id   AF-A0A7L5G373-F1
#
_cell.length_a   1.000
_cell.length_b   1.000
_cell.length_c   1.000
_cell.angle_alpha   90.00
_cell.angle_beta   90.00
_cell.angle_gamma   90.00
#
_symmetry.space_group_name_H-M   'P 1'
#
loop_
_entity.id
_entity.type
_entity.pdbx_description
1 polymer ?
#
loop_
_entity_poly.entity_id
_entity_poly.type
_entity_poly.pdbx_seq_one_letter_code
_entity_poly.pdbx_strand_id
1 'polypeptide(L)'
;MCNSIKKYENNESIKGNEFSQDIIQFYITQGNGLTTFRDLLIKETYSNLKYYEQFSWYSDYSLGNYNPEAIAYFLNDQIYKNRAANFKIFIGRNYLKRLKEYEASATDFISKIEERRKELQ
;
A
#
# COMPACT_ATOMS: atom_id res chain seq x y z
N MET A 1 10.42 20.79 48.13
CA MET A 1 11.14 19.94 47.15
C MET A 1 10.23 18.95 46.38
N CYS A 2 8.99 18.67 46.82
CA CYS A 2 8.12 17.66 46.20
C CYS A 2 7.33 18.09 44.94
N ASN A 3 7.20 19.38 44.63
CA ASN A 3 6.41 19.83 43.48
C ASN A 3 7.12 19.63 42.13
N SER A 4 8.45 19.65 42.14
CA SER A 4 9.27 19.52 40.93
C SER A 4 9.28 18.07 40.40
N ILE A 5 9.35 17.09 41.30
CA ILE A 5 9.39 15.66 40.97
C ILE A 5 8.03 15.20 40.44
N LYS A 6 6.92 15.57 41.11
CA LYS A 6 5.56 15.25 40.63
C LYS A 6 5.24 15.86 39.26
N LYS A 7 5.75 17.07 38.97
CA LYS A 7 5.58 17.72 37.67
C LYS A 7 6.40 17.01 36.57
N TYR A 8 7.57 16.48 36.93
CA TYR A 8 8.40 15.70 36.02
C TYR A 8 7.77 14.33 35.71
N GLU A 9 7.32 13.59 36.72
CA GLU A 9 6.64 12.30 36.56
C GLU A 9 5.33 12.42 35.76
N ASN A 10 4.53 13.46 36.02
CA ASN A 10 3.32 13.72 35.23
C ASN A 10 3.65 14.07 33.77
N ASN A 11 4.70 14.84 33.52
CA ASN A 11 5.09 15.17 32.15
C ASN A 11 5.64 13.96 31.39
N GLU A 12 6.38 13.07 32.04
CA GLU A 12 6.86 11.84 31.38
C GLU A 12 5.72 10.86 31.09
N SER A 13 4.73 10.72 31.99
CA SER A 13 3.57 9.87 31.71
C SER A 13 2.69 10.43 30.59
N ILE A 14 2.52 11.75 30.52
CA ILE A 14 1.82 12.42 29.42
C ILE A 14 2.58 12.22 28.10
N LYS A 15 3.89 12.47 28.06
CA LYS A 15 4.73 12.24 26.87
C LYS A 15 4.75 10.77 26.43
N GLY A 16 4.79 9.83 27.37
CA GLY A 16 4.70 8.40 27.07
C GLY A 16 3.36 7.99 26.46
N ASN A 17 2.27 8.60 26.95
CA ASN A 17 0.95 8.41 26.37
C ASN A 17 0.83 9.05 24.98
N GLU A 18 1.32 10.26 24.77
CA GLU A 18 1.35 10.93 23.46
C GLU A 18 2.12 10.11 22.43
N PHE A 19 3.32 9.63 22.76
CA PHE A 19 4.12 8.80 21.86
C PHE A 19 3.44 7.47 21.51
N SER A 20 2.75 6.85 22.48
CA SER A 20 1.96 5.64 22.23
C SER A 20 0.78 5.91 21.30
N GLN A 21 0.14 7.07 21.41
CA GLN A 21 -0.91 7.50 20.47
C GLN A 21 -0.36 7.72 19.06
N ASP A 22 0.84 8.30 18.93
CA ASP A 22 1.47 8.48 17.62
C ASP A 22 1.75 7.14 16.93
N ILE A 23 2.20 6.12 17.67
CA ILE A 23 2.40 4.76 17.13
C ILE A 23 1.07 4.19 16.63
N ILE A 24 0.02 4.27 17.45
CA ILE A 24 -1.31 3.76 17.10
C ILE A 24 -1.83 4.49 15.85
N GLN A 25 -1.71 5.81 15.81
CA GLN A 25 -2.18 6.63 14.70
C GLN A 25 -1.42 6.32 13.41
N PHE A 26 -0.11 6.07 13.48
CA PHE A 26 0.68 5.65 12.34
C PHE A 26 0.09 4.37 11.71
N TYR A 27 -0.12 3.31 12.51
CA TYR A 27 -0.66 2.05 12.01
C TYR A 27 -2.10 2.17 11.47
N ILE A 28 -2.96 2.95 12.14
CA ILE A 28 -4.34 3.19 11.67
C ILE A 28 -4.33 3.89 10.31
N THR A 29 -3.51 4.92 10.14
CA THR A 29 -3.56 5.76 8.94
C THR A 29 -2.88 5.06 7.76
N GLN A 30 -1.72 4.47 8.01
CA GLN A 30 -0.87 3.90 6.96
C GLN A 30 -1.24 2.45 6.61
N GLY A 31 -1.56 1.63 7.62
CA GLY A 31 -1.89 0.22 7.43
C GLY A 31 -3.22 0.00 6.70
N ASN A 32 -4.25 0.77 7.05
CA ASN A 32 -5.57 0.64 6.43
C ASN A 32 -5.54 1.05 4.96
N GLY A 33 -4.85 2.15 4.64
CA GLY A 33 -4.74 2.67 3.28
C GLY A 33 -4.09 1.66 2.33
N LEU A 34 -2.95 1.07 2.72
CA LEU A 34 -2.28 0.07 1.88
C LEU A 34 -3.11 -1.19 1.69
N THR A 35 -3.79 -1.65 2.75
CA THR A 35 -4.63 -2.86 2.70
C THR A 35 -5.78 -2.68 1.71
N THR A 36 -6.49 -1.55 1.76
CA THR A 36 -7.59 -1.28 0.82
C THR A 36 -7.14 -1.28 -0.64
N PHE A 37 -5.99 -0.67 -0.95
CA PHE A 37 -5.48 -0.67 -2.32
C PHE A 37 -5.04 -2.06 -2.77
N ARG A 38 -4.38 -2.83 -1.89
CA ARG A 38 -4.01 -4.22 -2.17
C ARG A 38 -5.24 -5.05 -2.54
N ASP A 39 -6.30 -4.96 -1.76
CA ASP A 39 -7.52 -5.74 -1.98
C ASP A 39 -8.20 -5.37 -3.30
N LEU A 40 -8.23 -4.07 -3.64
CA LEU A 40 -8.71 -3.61 -4.94
C LEU A 40 -7.87 -4.18 -6.09
N LEU A 41 -6.55 -4.18 -5.96
CA LEU A 41 -5.66 -4.75 -6.99
C LEU A 41 -5.84 -6.24 -7.18
N ILE A 42 -5.99 -7.00 -6.09
CA ILE A 42 -6.27 -8.44 -6.15
C ILE A 42 -7.60 -8.67 -6.88
N LYS A 43 -8.65 -7.92 -6.51
CA LYS A 43 -9.97 -8.02 -7.13
C LYS A 43 -9.93 -7.72 -8.63
N GLU A 44 -9.32 -6.61 -9.03
CA GLU A 44 -9.21 -6.21 -10.45
C GLU A 44 -8.38 -7.21 -11.25
N THR A 45 -7.28 -7.71 -10.68
CA THR A 45 -6.43 -8.72 -11.33
C THR A 45 -7.21 -10.02 -11.55
N TYR A 46 -7.90 -10.51 -10.53
CA TYR A 46 -8.70 -11.72 -10.63
C TYR A 46 -9.86 -11.57 -11.62
N SER A 47 -10.54 -10.41 -11.61
CA SER A 47 -11.61 -10.12 -12.57
C SER A 47 -11.10 -10.11 -14.01
N ASN A 48 -9.92 -9.53 -14.26
CA ASN A 48 -9.31 -9.54 -15.59
C ASN A 48 -8.94 -10.96 -16.03
N LEU A 49 -8.34 -11.77 -15.15
CA LEU A 49 -8.04 -13.17 -15.45
C LEU A 49 -9.31 -13.96 -15.80
N LYS A 50 -10.37 -13.84 -14.99
CA LYS A 50 -11.66 -14.50 -15.27
C LYS A 50 -12.31 -14.05 -16.57
N TYR A 51 -12.13 -12.79 -16.94
CA TYR A 51 -12.60 -12.29 -18.23
C TYR A 51 -11.78 -12.90 -19.39
N TYR A 52 -10.46 -12.96 -19.27
CA TYR A 52 -9.60 -13.54 -20.31
C TYR A 52 -9.77 -15.06 -20.46
N GLU A 53 -10.07 -15.77 -19.37
CA GLU A 53 -10.36 -17.22 -19.39
C GLU A 53 -11.50 -17.62 -20.36
N GLN A 54 -12.35 -16.67 -20.76
CA GLN A 54 -13.48 -16.94 -21.67
C GLN A 54 -13.08 -17.02 -23.14
N PHE A 55 -11.87 -16.59 -23.50
CA PHE A 55 -11.43 -16.57 -24.89
C PHE A 55 -10.70 -17.86 -25.27
N SER A 56 -10.94 -18.35 -26.50
CA SER A 56 -10.30 -19.56 -27.05
C SER A 56 -8.78 -19.51 -27.01
N TRP A 57 -8.21 -18.32 -27.22
CA TRP A 57 -6.76 -18.08 -27.27
C TRP A 57 -6.09 -18.01 -25.90
N TYR A 58 -6.86 -18.04 -24.79
CA TYR A 58 -6.33 -17.80 -23.45
C TYR A 58 -5.27 -18.81 -23.02
N SER A 59 -5.48 -20.10 -23.28
CA SER A 59 -4.53 -21.15 -22.90
C SER A 59 -3.20 -20.97 -23.63
N ASP A 60 -3.23 -20.68 -24.93
CA ASP A 60 -2.01 -20.44 -25.72
C ASP A 60 -1.25 -19.24 -25.16
N TYR A 61 -1.94 -18.11 -24.98
CA TYR A 61 -1.35 -16.91 -24.40
C TYR A 61 -0.74 -17.17 -23.01
N SER A 62 -1.48 -17.87 -22.13
CA SER A 62 -1.06 -18.12 -20.75
C SER A 62 0.14 -19.06 -20.65
N LEU A 63 0.34 -19.92 -21.64
CA LEU A 63 1.49 -20.82 -21.76
C LEU A 63 2.65 -20.20 -22.55
N GLY A 64 2.50 -18.97 -23.06
CA GLY A 64 3.51 -18.29 -23.87
C GLY A 64 3.58 -18.76 -25.33
N ASN A 65 2.55 -19.47 -25.80
CA ASN A 65 2.44 -19.89 -27.20
C ASN A 65 1.92 -18.74 -28.06
N TYR A 66 2.44 -18.65 -29.29
CA TYR A 66 1.92 -17.69 -30.27
C TYR A 66 0.47 -18.01 -30.63
N ASN A 67 -0.39 -16.99 -30.56
CA ASN A 67 -1.77 -17.06 -31.04
C ASN A 67 -2.15 -15.73 -31.71
N PRO A 68 -2.54 -15.73 -33.01
CA PRO A 68 -2.81 -14.51 -33.75
C PRO A 68 -4.08 -13.78 -33.25
N GLU A 69 -5.05 -14.50 -32.69
CA GLU A 69 -6.29 -13.95 -32.15
C GLU A 69 -6.00 -13.20 -30.84
N ALA A 70 -5.15 -13.76 -29.98
CA ALA A 70 -4.66 -13.07 -28.78
C ALA A 70 -3.93 -11.77 -29.16
N ILE A 71 -3.05 -11.81 -30.17
CA ILE A 71 -2.33 -10.62 -30.64
C ILE A 71 -3.31 -9.57 -31.17
N ALA A 72 -4.25 -9.97 -32.01
CA ALA A 72 -5.27 -9.07 -32.55
C ALA A 72 -6.11 -8.44 -31.43
N TYR A 73 -6.49 -9.22 -30.42
CA TYR A 73 -7.20 -8.76 -29.25
C TYR A 73 -6.40 -7.67 -28.50
N PHE A 74 -5.16 -7.95 -28.09
CA PHE A 74 -4.35 -7.00 -27.34
C PHE A 74 -3.99 -5.73 -28.12
N LEU A 75 -3.87 -5.80 -29.44
CA LEU A 75 -3.56 -4.63 -30.27
C LEU A 75 -4.80 -3.77 -30.55
N ASN A 76 -5.96 -4.38 -30.78
CA ASN A 76 -7.08 -3.69 -31.39
C ASN A 76 -8.28 -3.51 -30.46
N ASP A 77 -8.50 -4.40 -29.51
CA ASP A 77 -9.70 -4.40 -28.68
C ASP A 77 -9.75 -3.19 -27.72
N GLN A 78 -10.87 -2.46 -27.76
CA GLN A 78 -11.03 -1.26 -26.94
C GLN A 78 -11.25 -1.59 -25.46
N ILE A 79 -11.89 -2.73 -25.15
CA ILE A 79 -12.11 -3.15 -23.77
C ILE A 79 -10.75 -3.45 -23.12
N TYR A 80 -9.86 -4.15 -23.82
CA TYR A 80 -8.48 -4.36 -23.37
C TYR A 80 -7.76 -3.03 -23.14
N LYS A 81 -7.78 -2.11 -24.11
CA LYS A 81 -7.12 -0.79 -23.97
C LYS A 81 -7.61 -0.04 -22.74
N ASN A 82 -8.91 -0.07 -22.46
CA ASN A 82 -9.49 0.56 -21.28
C ASN A 82 -9.04 -0.14 -19.98
N ARG A 83 -9.03 -1.48 -19.94
CA ARG A 83 -8.54 -2.26 -18.80
C ARG A 83 -7.05 -1.98 -18.53
N ALA A 84 -6.22 -1.92 -19.57
CA ALA A 84 -4.80 -1.60 -19.46
C ALA A 84 -4.56 -0.17 -18.95
N ALA A 85 -5.35 0.81 -19.43
CA ALA A 85 -5.29 2.18 -18.94
C ALA A 85 -5.68 2.27 -17.44
N ASN A 86 -6.74 1.56 -17.03
CA ASN A 86 -7.15 1.48 -15.63
C ASN A 86 -6.06 0.86 -14.74
N PHE A 87 -5.47 -0.25 -15.17
CA PHE A 87 -4.37 -0.90 -14.46
C PHE A 87 -3.18 0.06 -14.24
N LYS A 88 -2.82 0.84 -15.26
CA LYS A 88 -1.77 1.87 -15.16
C LYS A 88 -2.10 2.95 -14.13
N ILE A 89 -3.36 3.35 -14.01
CA ILE A 89 -3.81 4.33 -13.01
C ILE A 89 -3.74 3.73 -11.61
N PHE A 90 -4.36 2.57 -11.39
CA PHE A 90 -4.45 1.96 -10.06
C PHE A 90 -3.09 1.55 -9.50
N ILE A 91 -2.25 0.89 -10.30
CA ILE A 91 -0.94 0.44 -9.83
C ILE A 91 0.09 1.56 -9.95
N GLY A 92 0.26 2.06 -11.17
CA GLY A 92 1.35 2.98 -11.50
C GLY A 92 1.24 4.31 -10.78
N ARG A 93 0.04 4.90 -10.73
CA ARG A 93 -0.16 6.24 -10.17
C ARG A 93 -0.56 6.23 -8.70
N ASN A 94 -1.36 5.25 -8.28
CA ASN A 94 -1.91 5.24 -6.93
C ASN A 94 -1.12 4.33 -5.99
N TYR A 95 -1.06 3.03 -6.27
CA TYR A 95 -0.46 2.07 -5.34
C TYR A 95 1.05 2.26 -5.15
N LEU A 96 1.81 2.40 -6.24
CA LEU A 96 3.25 2.65 -6.15
C LEU A 96 3.57 3.96 -5.44
N LYS A 97 2.77 5.01 -5.67
CA LYS A 97 2.93 6.29 -4.97
C LYS A 97 2.71 6.12 -3.47
N ARG A 98 1.63 5.43 -3.08
CA ARG A 98 1.32 5.17 -1.67
C ARG A 98 2.35 4.29 -0.98
N LEU A 99 2.92 3.31 -1.69
CA LEU A 99 4.03 2.50 -1.15
C LEU A 99 5.26 3.37 -0.85
N LYS A 100 5.61 4.31 -1.73
CA LYS A 100 6.71 5.25 -1.48
C LYS A 100 6.42 6.19 -0.32
N GLU A 101 5.20 6.71 -0.24
CA GLU A 101 4.77 7.56 0.88
C GLU A 101 4.79 6.80 2.21
N TYR A 102 4.37 5.54 2.20
CA TYR A 102 4.46 4.63 3.35
C TYR A 102 5.91 4.42 3.77
N GLU A 103 6.79 4.07 2.84
CA GLU A 103 8.21 3.87 3.11
C GLU A 103 8.83 5.11 3.76
N ALA A 104 8.64 6.29 3.15
CA ALA A 104 9.15 7.54 3.70
C ALA A 104 8.61 7.83 5.11
N SER A 105 7.30 7.64 5.31
CA SER A 105 6.66 7.86 6.62
C SER A 105 7.14 6.86 7.67
N ALA A 106 7.34 5.60 7.29
CA ALA A 106 7.84 4.55 8.16
C ALA A 106 9.29 4.82 8.57
N THR A 107 10.14 5.24 7.63
CA THR A 107 11.53 5.61 7.91
C THR A 107 11.60 6.78 8.90
N ASP A 108 10.84 7.86 8.67
CA ASP A 108 10.76 8.99 9.59
C ASP A 108 10.28 8.57 10.99
N PHE A 109 9.27 7.71 11.05
CA PHE A 109 8.71 7.26 12.31
C PHE A 109 9.66 6.34 13.09
N ILE A 110 10.41 5.47 12.40
CA ILE A 110 11.47 4.66 13.02
C ILE A 110 12.55 5.56 13.62
N SER A 111 12.95 6.63 12.93
CA SER A 111 13.91 7.61 13.46
C SER A 111 13.41 8.23 14.77
N LYS A 112 12.13 8.62 14.84
CA LYS A 112 11.51 9.14 16.08
C LYS A 112 11.50 8.13 17.23
N ILE A 113 11.23 6.86 16.94
CA ILE A 113 11.31 5.76 17.93
C ILE A 113 12.73 5.61 18.46
N GLU A 114 13.72 5.62 17.58
CA GLU A 114 15.13 5.48 17.94
C GLU A 114 15.65 6.68 18.75
N GLU A 115 15.24 7.90 18.41
CA GLU A 115 15.52 9.09 19.21
C GLU A 115 14.91 8.98 20.61
N ARG A 116 13.63 8.62 20.70
CA ARG A 116 12.95 8.45 22.00
C ARG A 116 13.59 7.35 22.84
N ARG A 117 14.05 6.26 22.23
CA ARG A 117 14.76 5.18 22.92
C ARG A 117 16.07 5.68 23.53
N LYS A 118 16.83 6.52 22.81
CA LYS A 118 18.09 7.10 23.31
C LYS A 118 17.87 8.10 24.45
N GLU A 119 16.77 8.86 24.43
CA GLU A 119 16.43 9.76 25.54
C GLU A 119 16.11 9.03 26.85
N LEU A 120 15.68 7.77 26.77
CA LEU A 120 15.31 6.94 27.91
C LEU A 120 16.46 6.07 28.45
N GLN A 121 17.64 6.11 27.80
CA GLN A 121 18.86 5.38 28.19
C GLN A 121 19.86 6.31 28.88
#